data_AF-A0A7I7MVC7-F1
#
_entry.id   AF-A0A7I7MVC7-F1
#
_cell.length_a   1.000
_cell.length_b   1.000
_cell.length_c   1.000
_cell.angle_alpha   90.00
_cell.angle_beta   90.00
_cell.angle_gamma   90.00
#
_symmetry.space_group_name_H-M   'P 1'
#
loop_
_entity.id
_entity.type
_entity.pdbx_description
1 polymer ?
#
loop_
_entity_poly.entity_id
_entity_poly.type
_entity_poly.pdbx_seq_one_letter_code
_entity_poly.pdbx_strand_id
1 'polypeptide(L)'
;MAPLEQCAHASPTCNEAIRPAVFTPDKWLGIKPPAGHLYDGLTYLLQAAQEWQVQCLLGVGLGGYQPQVYAMDSVFLRARSLFEFFLGRSKTHCHAGCLFGLKQPLSYPAYNDRTSSSPTWECVLHIGSLHIKAREDAPRLIGLDGTPKDLNEMPVDFAKGILKVWSDFEAALKAVDGLQHNMAVKCREQAIADSHAVVDSVQQRADKYAESYTPNHILTKVFSV
;
A
#
# COMPACT_ATOMS: atom_id res chain seq x y z
N MET A 1 -18.23 -25.20 -2.85
CA MET A 1 -16.77 -25.15 -2.69
C MET A 1 -16.15 -25.57 -4.01
N ALA A 2 -15.53 -24.65 -4.75
CA ALA A 2 -14.78 -25.01 -5.96
C ALA A 2 -13.50 -25.77 -5.56
N PRO A 3 -12.98 -26.69 -6.40
CA PRO A 3 -11.87 -27.55 -6.04
C PRO A 3 -10.58 -26.73 -5.87
N LEU A 4 -9.76 -27.12 -4.90
CA LEU A 4 -8.42 -26.62 -4.57
C LEU A 4 -7.40 -26.68 -5.74
N GLU A 5 -7.79 -27.16 -6.92
CA GLU A 5 -6.90 -27.42 -8.06
C GLU A 5 -6.42 -26.16 -8.81
N GLN A 6 -6.95 -24.97 -8.51
CA GLN A 6 -6.53 -23.73 -9.18
C GLN A 6 -5.38 -22.97 -8.50
N CYS A 7 -4.85 -23.46 -7.37
CA CYS A 7 -3.63 -22.92 -6.77
C CYS A 7 -2.40 -23.67 -7.26
N ALA A 8 -1.98 -23.41 -8.50
CA ALA A 8 -0.76 -23.96 -9.11
C ALA A 8 0.54 -23.63 -8.34
N HIS A 9 0.45 -22.85 -7.25
CA HIS A 9 1.55 -22.45 -6.37
C HIS A 9 1.22 -22.64 -4.88
N ALA A 10 0.41 -23.64 -4.51
CA ALA A 10 0.08 -23.91 -3.11
C ALA A 10 1.34 -24.27 -2.30
N SER A 11 1.98 -23.28 -1.70
CA SER A 11 3.04 -23.49 -0.72
C SER A 11 2.46 -24.25 0.49
N PRO A 12 3.28 -24.97 1.27
CA PRO A 12 2.81 -25.65 2.48
C PRO A 12 2.03 -24.72 3.43
N THR A 13 2.44 -23.46 3.54
CA THR A 13 1.76 -22.45 4.37
C THR A 13 0.40 -22.05 3.81
N CYS A 14 0.18 -22.13 2.49
CA CYS A 14 -1.09 -21.74 1.87
C CYS A 14 -2.18 -22.80 2.09
N ASN A 15 -1.80 -24.08 2.06
CA ASN A 15 -2.71 -25.18 2.44
C ASN A 15 -3.15 -25.12 3.91
N GLU A 16 -2.30 -24.58 4.78
CA GLU A 16 -2.65 -24.33 6.18
C GLU A 16 -3.49 -23.06 6.34
N ALA A 17 -3.11 -21.98 5.65
CA ALA A 17 -3.79 -20.69 5.73
C ALA A 17 -5.25 -20.75 5.25
N ILE A 18 -5.54 -21.52 4.18
CA ILE A 18 -6.88 -21.61 3.57
C ILE A 18 -7.85 -22.46 4.42
N ARG A 19 -7.38 -23.18 5.44
CA ARG A 19 -8.25 -24.00 6.28
C ARG A 19 -9.34 -23.12 6.92
N PRO A 20 -10.62 -23.55 6.93
CA PRO A 20 -11.72 -22.75 7.48
C PRO A 20 -11.55 -22.34 8.96
N ALA A 21 -10.75 -23.09 9.73
CA ALA A 21 -10.42 -22.74 11.12
C ALA A 21 -9.40 -21.60 11.23
N VAL A 22 -8.65 -21.32 10.16
CA VAL A 22 -7.54 -20.35 10.12
C VAL A 22 -7.99 -19.09 9.38
N PHE A 23 -8.49 -19.24 8.15
CA PHE A 23 -9.01 -18.13 7.34
C PHE A 23 -10.47 -17.83 7.63
N THR A 24 -10.74 -16.56 7.92
CA THR A 24 -12.09 -15.99 7.93
C THR A 24 -12.02 -14.62 7.27
N PRO A 25 -13.00 -14.21 6.44
CA PRO A 25 -13.02 -12.88 5.82
C PRO A 25 -12.80 -11.74 6.83
N ASP A 26 -13.38 -11.81 8.03
CA ASP A 26 -13.23 -10.78 9.06
C ASP A 26 -11.77 -10.59 9.53
N LYS A 27 -10.98 -11.67 9.63
CA LYS A 27 -9.56 -11.58 10.01
C LYS A 27 -8.70 -10.88 8.97
N TRP A 28 -9.18 -10.72 7.75
CA TRP A 28 -8.43 -10.10 6.65
C TRP A 28 -9.03 -8.76 6.23
N LEU A 29 -10.36 -8.67 6.16
CA LEU A 29 -11.15 -7.54 5.66
C LEU A 29 -12.05 -6.92 6.74
N GLY A 30 -11.86 -7.23 8.02
CA GLY A 30 -12.61 -6.63 9.12
C GLY A 30 -12.09 -5.24 9.45
N ILE A 31 -12.98 -4.24 9.46
CA ILE A 31 -12.63 -2.86 9.86
C ILE A 31 -12.79 -2.59 11.37
N LYS A 32 -13.41 -3.52 12.11
CA LYS A 32 -13.61 -3.40 13.56
C LYS A 32 -12.44 -4.04 14.32
N PRO A 33 -12.08 -3.53 15.51
CA PRO A 33 -11.08 -4.17 16.36
C PRO A 33 -11.48 -5.62 16.76
N PRO A 34 -10.55 -6.60 16.69
CA PRO A 34 -9.22 -6.48 16.08
C PRO A 34 -9.31 -6.35 14.56
N ALA A 35 -8.65 -5.31 14.02
CA ALA A 35 -8.63 -5.03 12.59
C ALA A 35 -8.09 -6.22 11.79
N GLY A 36 -8.69 -6.45 10.62
CA GLY A 36 -8.24 -7.46 9.69
C GLY A 36 -6.91 -7.10 9.04
N HIS A 37 -6.11 -8.10 8.70
CA HIS A 37 -4.73 -7.91 8.22
C HIS A 37 -4.59 -7.01 6.99
N LEU A 38 -5.52 -7.08 6.03
CA LEU A 38 -5.45 -6.22 4.83
C LEU A 38 -5.95 -4.81 5.12
N TYR A 39 -6.96 -4.65 5.98
CA TYR A 39 -7.37 -3.32 6.40
C TYR A 39 -6.27 -2.62 7.19
N ASP A 40 -5.62 -3.30 8.13
CA ASP A 40 -4.46 -2.76 8.87
C ASP A 40 -3.32 -2.40 7.92
N GLY A 41 -2.93 -3.32 7.04
CA GLY A 41 -1.86 -3.10 6.07
C GLY A 41 -2.12 -1.94 5.12
N LEU A 42 -3.35 -1.83 4.59
CA LEU A 42 -3.75 -0.75 3.69
C LEU A 42 -3.81 0.59 4.44
N THR A 43 -4.45 0.63 5.60
CA THR A 43 -4.58 1.85 6.42
C THR A 43 -3.22 2.41 6.79
N TYR A 44 -2.31 1.55 7.26
CA TYR A 44 -0.94 1.94 7.60
C TYR A 44 -0.20 2.51 6.38
N LEU A 45 -0.30 1.86 5.22
CA LEU A 45 0.33 2.33 3.98
C LEU A 45 -0.17 3.73 3.58
N LEU A 46 -1.49 3.92 3.56
CA LEU A 46 -2.10 5.18 3.13
C LEU A 46 -1.79 6.32 4.11
N GLN A 47 -1.85 6.06 5.42
CA GLN A 47 -1.47 7.04 6.44
C GLN A 47 0.00 7.45 6.32
N ALA A 48 0.91 6.49 6.15
CA ALA A 48 2.33 6.79 5.99
C ALA A 48 2.63 7.59 4.71
N ALA A 49 1.95 7.29 3.60
CA ALA A 49 2.09 8.05 2.36
C ALA A 49 1.52 9.47 2.49
N GLN A 50 0.40 9.64 3.20
CA GLN A 50 -0.19 10.95 3.47
C GLN A 50 0.70 11.78 4.41
N GLU A 51 1.30 11.17 5.43
CA GLU A 51 2.26 11.80 6.35
C GLU A 51 3.49 12.28 5.58
N TRP A 52 4.07 11.43 4.72
CA TRP A 52 5.19 11.81 3.86
C TRP A 52 4.85 13.04 3.00
N GLN A 53 3.69 13.04 2.35
CA GLN A 53 3.25 14.17 1.51
C GLN A 53 3.11 15.45 2.34
N VAL A 54 2.49 15.38 3.52
CA VAL A 54 2.32 16.54 4.41
C VAL A 54 3.67 17.12 4.81
N GLN A 55 4.62 16.26 5.16
CA GLN A 55 5.96 16.70 5.56
C GLN A 55 6.74 17.34 4.39
N CYS A 56 6.55 16.86 3.16
CA CYS A 56 7.09 17.52 1.95
C CYS A 56 6.46 18.89 1.72
N LEU A 57 5.13 19.01 1.82
CA LEU A 57 4.40 20.28 1.63
C LEU A 57 4.79 21.34 2.66
N LEU A 58 5.04 20.92 3.89
CA LEU A 58 5.48 21.79 4.99
C LEU A 58 6.99 22.13 4.93
N GLY A 59 7.74 21.52 4.01
CA GLY A 59 9.18 21.76 3.89
C GLY A 59 9.97 21.38 5.15
N VAL A 60 9.54 20.36 5.88
CA VAL A 60 10.14 19.95 7.17
C VAL A 60 11.51 19.30 6.94
N GLY A 61 12.55 20.12 6.75
CA GLY A 61 13.94 19.70 6.61
C GLY A 61 14.70 19.65 7.94
N LEU A 62 14.11 19.14 9.02
CA LEU A 62 14.75 19.12 10.34
C LEU A 62 15.98 18.19 10.37
N GLY A 63 17.12 18.68 10.87
CA GLY A 63 18.36 17.90 10.95
C GLY A 63 18.24 16.65 11.83
N GLY A 64 18.69 15.50 11.31
CA GLY A 64 18.57 14.17 11.94
C GLY A 64 18.09 13.09 10.95
N TYR A 65 17.76 11.89 11.44
CA TYR A 65 17.03 10.88 10.63
C TYR A 65 15.61 11.43 10.42
N GLN A 66 15.40 12.09 9.28
CA GLN A 66 14.24 12.97 9.10
C GLN A 66 12.93 12.18 9.21
N PRO A 67 11.87 12.72 9.85
CA PRO A 67 10.54 12.10 9.87
C PRO A 67 10.02 11.62 8.50
N GLN A 68 10.42 12.32 7.43
CA GLN A 68 10.14 11.97 6.03
C GLN A 68 10.68 10.59 5.66
N VAL A 69 11.85 10.24 6.20
CA VAL A 69 12.50 8.94 5.99
C VAL A 69 11.69 7.82 6.66
N TYR A 70 11.17 8.04 7.87
CA TYR A 70 10.35 7.04 8.56
C TYR A 70 9.03 6.77 7.83
N ALA A 71 8.37 7.83 7.37
CA ALA A 71 7.14 7.73 6.59
C ALA A 71 7.40 7.02 5.25
N MET A 72 8.50 7.36 4.56
CA MET A 72 8.93 6.72 3.33
C MET A 72 9.24 5.22 3.54
N ASP A 73 10.04 4.86 4.54
CA ASP A 73 10.41 3.46 4.83
C ASP A 73 9.19 2.63 5.20
N SER A 74 8.28 3.22 5.96
CA SER A 74 6.97 2.66 6.28
C SER A 74 6.17 2.32 5.01
N VAL A 75 6.11 3.26 4.07
CA VAL A 75 5.44 3.03 2.77
C VAL A 75 6.14 1.92 1.99
N PHE A 76 7.46 1.93 1.88
CA PHE A 76 8.19 0.94 1.07
C PHE A 76 7.98 -0.49 1.61
N LEU A 77 8.09 -0.67 2.93
CA LEU A 77 7.89 -1.97 3.56
C LEU A 77 6.45 -2.48 3.36
N ARG A 78 5.44 -1.62 3.58
CA ARG A 78 4.03 -2.03 3.41
C ARG A 78 3.66 -2.25 1.95
N ALA A 79 4.11 -1.38 1.05
CA ALA A 79 3.87 -1.52 -0.38
C ALA A 79 4.47 -2.83 -0.91
N ARG A 80 5.71 -3.18 -0.52
CA ARG A 80 6.32 -4.45 -0.87
C ARG A 80 5.45 -5.62 -0.42
N SER A 81 5.10 -5.71 0.86
CA SER A 81 4.31 -6.83 1.38
C SER A 81 2.96 -6.95 0.69
N LEU A 82 2.28 -5.84 0.43
CA LEU A 82 0.97 -5.84 -0.23
C LEU A 82 1.08 -6.20 -1.72
N PHE A 83 2.05 -5.66 -2.46
CA PHE A 83 2.28 -6.07 -3.85
C PHE A 83 2.63 -7.56 -3.95
N GLU A 84 3.53 -8.06 -3.10
CA GLU A 84 3.88 -9.48 -3.09
C GLU A 84 2.65 -10.36 -2.79
N PHE A 85 1.81 -9.93 -1.84
CA PHE A 85 0.58 -10.64 -1.48
C PHE A 85 -0.46 -10.63 -2.61
N PHE A 86 -0.72 -9.48 -3.24
CA PHE A 86 -1.72 -9.40 -4.30
C PHE A 86 -1.26 -10.07 -5.59
N LEU A 87 0.00 -9.86 -5.97
CA LEU A 87 0.55 -10.30 -7.26
C LEU A 87 1.11 -11.72 -7.23
N GLY A 88 1.11 -12.39 -6.06
CA GLY A 88 1.53 -13.79 -5.94
C GLY A 88 3.01 -14.02 -6.22
N ARG A 89 3.88 -13.13 -5.74
CA ARG A 89 5.33 -13.19 -6.02
C ARG A 89 6.11 -14.07 -5.05
N SER A 90 5.56 -14.31 -3.86
CA SER A 90 6.18 -15.19 -2.86
C SER A 90 5.98 -16.66 -3.21
N LYS A 91 7.08 -17.43 -3.25
CA LYS A 91 7.01 -18.89 -3.44
C LYS A 91 6.69 -19.65 -2.17
N THR A 92 6.86 -19.01 -1.01
CA THR A 92 6.76 -19.66 0.30
C THR A 92 5.51 -19.28 1.06
N HIS A 93 4.87 -18.15 0.77
CA HIS A 93 3.70 -17.64 1.49
C HIS A 93 2.42 -17.67 0.65
N CYS A 94 1.28 -17.74 1.31
CA CYS A 94 -0.02 -17.66 0.65
C CYS A 94 -0.29 -16.25 0.13
N HIS A 95 -0.94 -16.15 -1.03
CA HIS A 95 -1.23 -14.88 -1.71
C HIS A 95 -2.73 -14.69 -1.95
N ALA A 96 -3.14 -13.48 -2.32
CA ALA A 96 -4.55 -13.08 -2.44
C ALA A 96 -5.35 -14.04 -3.33
N GLY A 97 -4.79 -14.37 -4.51
CA GLY A 97 -5.42 -15.31 -5.45
C GLY A 97 -5.86 -16.62 -4.81
N CYS A 98 -4.98 -17.23 -4.01
CA CYS A 98 -5.27 -18.50 -3.35
C CYS A 98 -6.16 -18.33 -2.12
N LEU A 99 -5.87 -17.32 -1.30
CA LEU A 99 -6.57 -17.12 -0.04
C LEU A 99 -8.05 -16.75 -0.25
N PHE A 100 -8.34 -15.97 -1.28
CA PHE A 100 -9.67 -15.48 -1.62
C PHE A 100 -10.32 -16.25 -2.79
N GLY A 101 -9.65 -17.29 -3.32
CA GLY A 101 -10.19 -18.11 -4.41
C GLY A 101 -10.45 -17.34 -5.71
N LEU A 102 -9.56 -16.40 -6.06
CA LEU A 102 -9.68 -15.60 -7.27
C LEU A 102 -9.44 -16.48 -8.51
N LYS A 103 -10.27 -16.29 -9.54
CA LYS A 103 -10.20 -17.07 -10.79
C LYS A 103 -9.05 -16.67 -11.71
N GLN A 104 -8.56 -15.45 -11.57
CA GLN A 104 -7.50 -14.89 -12.41
C GLN A 104 -6.44 -14.24 -11.52
N PRO A 105 -5.15 -14.36 -11.86
CA PRO A 105 -4.09 -13.68 -11.14
C PRO A 105 -4.20 -12.17 -11.35
N LEU A 106 -3.91 -11.41 -10.29
CA LEU A 106 -3.80 -9.96 -10.37
C LEU A 106 -2.46 -9.59 -11.02
N SER A 107 -2.42 -8.47 -11.73
CA SER A 107 -1.21 -7.99 -12.38
C SER A 107 -1.08 -6.49 -12.21
N TYR A 108 0.16 -6.00 -12.12
CA TYR A 108 0.44 -4.58 -12.11
C TYR A 108 1.69 -4.32 -12.95
N PRO A 109 1.54 -3.77 -14.18
CA PRO A 109 2.67 -3.61 -15.10
C PRO A 109 3.83 -2.83 -14.50
N ALA A 110 3.59 -1.65 -13.92
CA ALA A 110 4.63 -0.83 -13.27
C ALA A 110 5.42 -1.58 -12.16
N TYR A 111 4.85 -2.63 -11.56
CA TYR A 111 5.57 -3.47 -10.61
C TYR A 111 6.69 -4.30 -11.28
N ASN A 112 6.41 -4.85 -12.46
CA ASN A 112 7.26 -5.85 -13.14
C ASN A 112 7.81 -5.39 -14.49
N ASP A 113 7.49 -4.18 -14.93
CA ASP A 113 7.80 -3.73 -16.28
C ASP A 113 9.30 -3.48 -16.46
N ARG A 114 9.95 -4.42 -17.15
CA ARG A 114 11.38 -4.41 -17.48
C ARG A 114 11.68 -3.72 -18.81
N THR A 115 10.69 -3.10 -19.46
CA THR A 115 10.86 -2.49 -20.79
C THR A 115 11.55 -1.12 -20.74
N SER A 116 11.63 -0.49 -19.56
CA SER A 116 12.37 0.74 -19.37
C SER A 116 13.84 0.48 -18.99
N SER A 117 14.72 1.45 -19.27
CA SER A 117 16.10 1.45 -18.76
C SER A 117 16.18 1.73 -17.25
N SER A 118 15.06 2.02 -16.60
CA SER A 118 14.96 2.25 -15.16
C SER A 118 14.72 0.93 -14.42
N PRO A 119 15.19 0.78 -13.17
CA PRO A 119 14.83 -0.39 -12.35
C PRO A 119 13.31 -0.48 -12.18
N THR A 120 12.79 -1.70 -12.07
CA THR A 120 11.36 -1.90 -11.82
C THR A 120 11.00 -1.54 -10.37
N TRP A 121 9.71 -1.31 -10.09
CA TRP A 121 9.27 -1.11 -8.70
C TRP A 121 9.55 -2.34 -7.84
N GLU A 122 9.43 -3.56 -8.39
CA GLU A 122 9.86 -4.80 -7.71
C GLU A 122 11.34 -4.69 -7.27
N CYS A 123 12.24 -4.32 -8.19
CA CYS A 123 13.67 -4.21 -7.88
C CYS A 123 13.92 -3.23 -6.72
N VAL A 124 13.34 -2.02 -6.78
CA VAL A 124 13.59 -1.01 -5.74
C VAL A 124 12.88 -1.28 -4.43
N LEU A 125 11.70 -1.91 -4.44
CA LEU A 125 11.01 -2.26 -3.20
C LEU A 125 11.70 -3.42 -2.50
N HIS A 126 12.36 -4.34 -3.24
CA HIS A 126 13.16 -5.41 -2.66
C HIS A 126 14.57 -4.95 -2.22
N ILE A 127 15.29 -4.21 -3.08
CA ILE A 127 16.67 -3.76 -2.83
C ILE A 127 16.69 -2.51 -1.93
N GLY A 128 15.80 -1.56 -2.18
CA GLY A 128 15.70 -0.31 -1.42
C GLY A 128 15.19 -0.48 0.01
N SER A 129 14.42 -1.54 0.30
CA SER A 129 14.08 -1.89 1.69
C SER A 129 15.24 -2.55 2.45
N LEU A 130 16.33 -2.94 1.78
CA LEU A 130 17.52 -3.55 2.40
C LEU A 130 18.74 -2.62 2.46
N HIS A 131 18.80 -1.57 1.63
CA HIS A 131 19.99 -0.71 1.52
C HIS A 131 19.71 0.77 1.78
N ILE A 132 19.51 1.10 3.06
CA ILE A 132 19.41 2.46 3.63
C ILE A 132 20.60 3.37 3.23
N LYS A 133 21.75 2.80 2.86
CA LYS A 133 23.00 3.51 2.56
C LYS A 133 23.11 4.15 1.16
N ALA A 134 22.20 3.88 0.22
CA ALA A 134 22.28 4.39 -1.16
C ALA A 134 21.38 5.60 -1.45
N ARG A 135 20.90 6.31 -0.41
CA ARG A 135 19.91 7.39 -0.56
C ARG A 135 20.46 8.71 -1.11
N GLU A 136 21.77 8.86 -1.20
CA GLU A 136 22.42 10.02 -1.83
C GLU A 136 22.32 9.95 -3.37
N ASP A 137 22.26 8.74 -3.94
CA ASP A 137 22.08 8.47 -5.38
C ASP A 137 20.78 7.66 -5.60
N ALA A 138 19.65 8.27 -5.26
CA ALA A 138 18.35 7.61 -5.38
C ALA A 138 18.09 7.16 -6.84
N PRO A 139 17.72 5.89 -7.09
CA PRO A 139 17.38 5.46 -8.44
C PRO A 139 16.14 6.19 -8.92
N ARG A 140 16.14 6.58 -10.19
CA ARG A 140 14.97 7.18 -10.85
C ARG A 140 14.02 6.10 -11.33
N LEU A 141 12.74 6.31 -11.09
CA LEU A 141 11.65 5.40 -11.41
C LEU A 141 10.60 6.14 -12.22
N ILE A 142 9.94 5.44 -13.12
CA ILE A 142 8.77 5.98 -13.80
C ILE A 142 7.60 5.97 -12.81
N GLY A 143 7.13 7.17 -12.46
CA GLY A 143 5.95 7.40 -11.65
C GLY A 143 4.66 7.05 -12.39
N LEU A 144 3.52 7.13 -11.70
CA LEU A 144 2.22 6.80 -12.29
C LEU A 144 1.76 7.77 -13.37
N ASP A 145 2.30 8.99 -13.35
CA ASP A 145 2.09 10.03 -14.37
C ASP A 145 3.02 9.86 -15.58
N GLY A 146 3.86 8.82 -15.61
CA GLY A 146 4.84 8.57 -16.67
C GLY A 146 6.10 9.41 -16.56
N THR A 147 6.22 10.26 -15.54
CA THR A 147 7.41 11.10 -15.34
C THR A 147 8.48 10.36 -14.53
N PRO A 148 9.78 10.55 -14.83
CA PRO A 148 10.84 9.98 -14.00
C PRO A 148 10.99 10.76 -12.69
N LYS A 149 10.82 10.08 -11.56
CA LYS A 149 10.93 10.60 -10.19
C LYS A 149 12.04 9.92 -9.42
N ASP A 150 12.63 10.61 -8.47
CA ASP A 150 13.59 9.99 -7.56
C ASP A 150 12.84 9.04 -6.61
N LEU A 151 13.47 7.94 -6.17
CA LEU A 151 12.84 6.96 -5.29
C LEU A 151 12.22 7.59 -4.04
N ASN A 152 12.84 8.62 -3.48
CA ASN A 152 12.34 9.35 -2.31
C ASN A 152 11.02 10.09 -2.57
N GLU A 153 10.65 10.35 -3.83
CA GLU A 153 9.39 10.98 -4.26
C GLU A 153 8.27 9.97 -4.55
N MET A 154 8.59 8.67 -4.54
CA MET A 154 7.65 7.59 -4.91
C MET A 154 6.63 7.14 -3.84
N PRO A 155 6.66 7.54 -2.54
CA PRO A 155 5.71 7.01 -1.56
C PRO A 155 4.23 7.08 -1.98
N VAL A 156 3.80 8.23 -2.52
CA VAL A 156 2.41 8.40 -2.99
C VAL A 156 2.12 7.56 -4.23
N ASP A 157 3.07 7.43 -5.15
CA ASP A 157 2.95 6.60 -6.35
C ASP A 157 2.80 5.11 -5.99
N PHE A 158 3.58 4.60 -5.03
CA PHE A 158 3.42 3.23 -4.54
C PHE A 158 2.06 2.99 -3.88
N ALA A 159 1.62 3.90 -3.01
CA ALA A 159 0.31 3.80 -2.36
C ALA A 159 -0.84 3.79 -3.38
N LYS A 160 -0.79 4.67 -4.38
CA LYS A 160 -1.76 4.68 -5.50
C LYS A 160 -1.67 3.42 -6.35
N GLY A 161 -0.49 2.84 -6.53
CA GLY A 161 -0.32 1.56 -7.21
C GLY A 161 -1.02 0.42 -6.47
N ILE A 162 -0.89 0.36 -5.14
CA ILE A 162 -1.64 -0.59 -4.32
C ILE A 162 -3.15 -0.37 -4.42
N LEU A 163 -3.63 0.88 -4.40
CA LEU A 163 -5.06 1.16 -4.57
C LEU A 163 -5.59 0.66 -5.93
N LYS A 164 -4.81 0.79 -7.01
CA LYS A 164 -5.17 0.23 -8.32
C LYS A 164 -5.28 -1.30 -8.28
N VAL A 165 -4.28 -1.98 -7.69
CA VAL A 165 -4.31 -3.44 -7.53
C VAL A 165 -5.46 -3.88 -6.61
N TRP A 166 -5.80 -3.08 -5.60
CA TRP A 166 -6.93 -3.32 -4.72
C TRP A 166 -8.26 -3.21 -5.47
N SER A 167 -8.43 -2.25 -6.37
CA SER A 167 -9.62 -2.17 -7.24
C SER A 167 -9.74 -3.39 -8.15
N ASP A 168 -8.64 -3.89 -8.71
CA ASP A 168 -8.64 -5.15 -9.47
C ASP A 168 -9.01 -6.35 -8.59
N PHE A 169 -8.53 -6.37 -7.35
CA PHE A 169 -8.89 -7.36 -6.34
C PHE A 169 -10.39 -7.32 -6.00
N GLU A 170 -10.98 -6.14 -5.79
CA GLU A 170 -12.41 -5.96 -5.56
C GLU A 170 -13.23 -6.49 -6.74
N ALA A 171 -12.83 -6.16 -7.97
CA ALA A 171 -13.48 -6.63 -9.18
C ALA A 171 -13.40 -8.16 -9.33
N ALA A 172 -12.25 -8.75 -9.01
CA ALA A 172 -12.08 -10.20 -9.01
C ALA A 172 -12.94 -10.88 -7.92
N LEU A 173 -12.98 -10.31 -6.71
CA LEU A 173 -13.80 -10.80 -5.60
C LEU A 173 -15.29 -10.79 -5.92
N LYS A 174 -15.77 -9.78 -6.65
CA LYS A 174 -17.19 -9.67 -7.05
C LYS A 174 -17.66 -10.91 -7.81
N ALA A 175 -16.78 -11.55 -8.57
CA ALA A 175 -17.06 -12.76 -9.34
C ALA A 175 -16.96 -14.06 -8.52
N VAL A 176 -16.53 -13.98 -7.25
CA VAL A 176 -16.31 -15.11 -6.34
C VAL A 176 -17.28 -15.06 -5.17
N ASP A 177 -17.34 -13.95 -4.44
CA ASP A 177 -18.14 -13.76 -3.23
C ASP A 177 -18.52 -12.28 -3.05
N GLY A 178 -19.82 -12.00 -3.17
CA GLY A 178 -20.37 -10.64 -3.02
C GLY A 178 -20.22 -10.06 -1.60
N LEU A 179 -20.18 -10.90 -0.56
CA LEU A 179 -19.96 -10.43 0.80
C LEU A 179 -18.51 -9.95 0.96
N GLN A 180 -17.54 -10.76 0.54
CA GLN A 180 -16.12 -10.41 0.63
C GLN A 180 -15.78 -9.20 -0.25
N HIS A 181 -16.40 -9.09 -1.43
CA HIS A 181 -16.33 -7.89 -2.26
C HIS A 181 -16.76 -6.63 -1.47
N ASN A 182 -17.94 -6.65 -0.85
CA ASN A 182 -18.43 -5.52 -0.08
C ASN A 182 -17.53 -5.19 1.13
N MET A 183 -16.93 -6.19 1.77
CA MET A 183 -15.97 -5.98 2.85
C MET A 183 -14.68 -5.32 2.34
N ALA A 184 -14.16 -5.77 1.18
CA ALA A 184 -12.97 -5.18 0.57
C ALA A 184 -13.19 -3.72 0.14
N VAL A 185 -14.36 -3.40 -0.43
CA VAL A 185 -14.76 -2.02 -0.75
C VAL A 185 -14.77 -1.16 0.51
N LYS A 186 -15.45 -1.61 1.57
CA LYS A 186 -15.50 -0.88 2.86
C LYS A 186 -14.12 -0.71 3.49
N CYS A 187 -13.25 -1.71 3.38
CA CYS A 187 -11.87 -1.61 3.84
C CYS A 187 -11.12 -0.48 3.12
N ARG A 188 -11.23 -0.41 1.79
CA ARG A 188 -10.57 0.62 0.99
C ARG A 188 -11.10 2.01 1.34
N GLU A 189 -12.43 2.17 1.35
CA GLU A 189 -13.08 3.43 1.67
C GLU A 189 -12.70 3.92 3.08
N GLN A 190 -12.72 3.03 4.07
CA GLN A 190 -12.35 3.37 5.43
C GLN A 190 -10.85 3.68 5.56
N ALA A 191 -9.96 2.90 4.95
CA ALA A 191 -8.52 3.16 4.97
C ALA A 191 -8.17 4.51 4.33
N ILE A 192 -8.88 4.90 3.26
CA ILE A 192 -8.73 6.23 2.64
C ILE A 192 -9.23 7.31 3.61
N ALA A 193 -10.40 7.14 4.21
CA ALA A 193 -10.92 8.09 5.20
C ALA A 193 -9.96 8.24 6.41
N ASP A 194 -9.39 7.14 6.90
CA ASP A 194 -8.44 7.13 8.02
C ASP A 194 -7.11 7.79 7.65
N SER A 195 -6.72 7.78 6.37
CA SER A 195 -5.55 8.53 5.90
C SER A 195 -5.79 10.04 5.96
N HIS A 196 -7.02 10.51 5.75
CA HIS A 196 -7.36 11.93 5.82
C HIS A 196 -7.19 12.50 7.22
N ALA A 197 -7.36 11.67 8.25
CA ALA A 197 -7.14 12.07 9.64
C ALA A 197 -5.72 12.59 9.91
N VAL A 198 -4.73 12.18 9.11
CA VAL A 198 -3.36 12.72 9.15
C VAL A 198 -3.36 14.20 8.79
N VAL A 199 -3.98 14.57 7.67
CA VAL A 199 -4.10 15.95 7.21
C VAL A 199 -4.92 16.77 8.21
N ASP A 200 -6.06 16.24 8.62
CA ASP A 200 -6.98 16.95 9.52
C ASP A 200 -6.33 17.22 10.88
N SER A 201 -5.55 16.27 11.41
CA SER A 201 -4.76 16.45 12.64
C SER A 201 -3.70 17.54 12.50
N VAL A 202 -2.98 17.59 11.37
CA VAL A 202 -1.95 18.60 11.12
C VAL A 202 -2.59 19.98 10.97
N GLN A 203 -3.69 20.08 10.22
CA GLN A 203 -4.41 21.34 10.03
C GLN A 203 -4.95 21.89 11.35
N GLN A 204 -5.60 21.06 12.17
CA GLN A 204 -6.10 21.47 13.48
C GLN A 204 -4.99 22.01 14.39
N ARG A 205 -3.79 21.43 14.32
CA ARG A 205 -2.63 21.92 15.06
C ARG A 205 -2.12 23.23 14.48
N ALA A 206 -2.02 23.36 13.15
CA ALA A 206 -1.60 24.58 12.49
C ALA A 206 -2.54 25.76 12.81
N ASP A 207 -3.86 25.55 12.77
CA ASP A 207 -4.87 26.55 13.11
C ASP A 207 -4.71 27.04 14.56
N LYS A 208 -4.39 26.13 15.50
CA LYS A 208 -4.11 26.47 16.90
C LYS A 208 -2.86 27.36 17.05
N TYR A 209 -1.88 27.22 16.17
CA TYR A 209 -0.66 28.06 16.19
C TYR A 209 -0.76 29.29 15.27
N ALA A 210 -1.87 29.44 14.52
CA ALA A 210 -2.08 30.54 13.58
C ALA A 210 -2.21 31.92 14.25
N GLU A 211 -2.52 31.97 15.56
CA GLU A 211 -2.39 33.20 16.37
C GLU A 211 -0.94 33.72 16.46
N SER A 212 0.03 32.91 16.06
CA SER A 212 1.48 33.19 16.11
C SER A 212 2.23 32.95 14.79
N TYR A 213 1.59 32.39 13.74
CA TYR A 213 2.26 32.07 12.46
C TYR A 213 1.25 31.96 11.31
N THR A 214 1.39 32.73 10.24
CA THR A 214 0.56 32.60 9.03
C THR A 214 1.04 31.42 8.19
N PRO A 215 0.25 30.34 7.99
CA PRO A 215 0.66 29.23 7.15
C PRO A 215 0.57 29.62 5.67
N ASN A 216 1.69 29.57 4.94
CA ASN A 216 1.72 29.74 3.47
C ASN A 216 1.62 28.41 2.70
N HIS A 217 1.39 27.28 3.37
CA HIS A 217 1.39 25.95 2.76
C HIS A 217 -0.03 25.41 2.59
N ILE A 218 -0.37 24.95 1.39
CA ILE A 218 -1.67 24.28 1.10
C ILE A 218 -1.49 22.78 1.35
N LEU A 219 -2.16 22.25 2.38
CA LEU A 219 -2.20 20.81 2.65
C LEU A 219 -3.27 20.12 1.78
N THR A 220 -2.94 18.93 1.27
CA THR A 220 -3.81 18.22 0.32
C THR A 220 -4.01 16.76 0.73
N LYS A 221 -5.27 16.31 0.72
CA LYS A 221 -5.65 14.90 0.81
C LYS A 221 -5.36 14.24 -0.53
N VAL A 222 -4.43 13.28 -0.57
CA VAL A 222 -3.94 12.71 -1.84
C VAL A 222 -4.76 11.52 -2.36
N PHE A 223 -5.64 10.99 -1.51
CA PHE A 223 -6.53 9.86 -1.83
C PHE A 223 -7.99 10.32 -1.82
N SER A 224 -8.77 9.82 -2.78
CA SER A 224 -10.22 10.05 -2.88
C SER A 224 -10.97 8.75 -2.60
N VAL A 225 -12.06 8.82 -1.83
CA VAL A 225 -12.93 7.67 -1.51
C VAL A 225 -13.54 7.09 -2.78
#